data_AF-A0A2D6M790-F1
#
_entry.id   AF-A0A2D6M790-F1
#
_cell.length_a   1.000
_cell.length_b   1.000
_cell.length_c   1.000
_cell.angle_alpha   90.00
_cell.angle_beta   90.00
_cell.angle_gamma   90.00
#
_symmetry.space_group_name_H-M   'P 1'
#
loop_
_entity.id
_entity.type
_entity.pdbx_description
1 polymer ?
#
loop_
_entity_poly.entity_id
_entity_poly.type
_entity_poly.pdbx_seq_one_letter_code
_entity_poly.pdbx_strand_id
1 'polypeptide(L)'
;MSDKTAIFTNDNTESPLQVIRQTMSVALSDEGSARVSFATNRGKGSGAQVISVDDYAEVVSTLQGYADAGIEEREEEALSPAETIRRTIRVEDGLVSFRTRSGKGAKPAKIPLAQFSEVCELLTGTVSAVEAAGQSLAPASDAGDEPADEPAMDGDHSDYEDMEDDE
;
A
#
# COMPACT_ATOMS: atom_id res chain seq x y z
N MET A 1 -32.00 -20.20 -11.96
CA MET A 1 -31.32 -19.18 -12.79
C MET A 1 -29.94 -19.74 -13.12
N SER A 2 -29.60 -19.88 -14.40
CA SER A 2 -28.30 -20.44 -14.80
C SER A 2 -27.15 -19.51 -14.41
N ASP A 3 -26.22 -20.03 -13.62
CA ASP A 3 -24.87 -19.50 -13.53
C ASP A 3 -24.25 -19.56 -14.93
N LYS A 4 -24.16 -18.41 -15.59
CA LYS A 4 -23.37 -18.26 -16.80
C LYS A 4 -21.91 -18.18 -16.37
N THR A 5 -21.24 -19.32 -16.32
CA THR A 5 -19.77 -19.37 -16.29
C THR A 5 -19.25 -18.81 -17.60
N ALA A 6 -18.83 -17.55 -17.61
CA ALA A 6 -18.16 -16.96 -18.75
C ALA A 6 -16.79 -17.63 -18.91
N ILE A 7 -16.61 -18.41 -19.98
CA ILE A 7 -15.32 -19.06 -20.31
C ILE A 7 -14.29 -18.04 -20.80
N PHE A 8 -14.77 -16.91 -21.34
CA PHE A 8 -13.95 -15.76 -21.69
C PHE A 8 -14.51 -14.54 -20.97
N THR A 9 -13.79 -14.08 -19.96
CA THR A 9 -13.93 -12.71 -19.45
C THR A 9 -13.64 -11.79 -20.65
N ASN A 10 -14.34 -10.67 -20.75
CA ASN A 10 -14.08 -9.67 -21.79
C ASN A 10 -12.70 -9.03 -21.52
N ASP A 11 -11.65 -9.78 -21.81
CA ASP A 11 -10.27 -9.37 -21.72
C ASP A 11 -10.06 -8.46 -22.91
N ASN A 12 -9.85 -7.17 -22.62
CA ASN A 12 -9.41 -6.22 -23.62
C ASN A 12 -8.00 -6.64 -24.06
N THR A 13 -7.93 -7.55 -25.03
CA THR A 13 -6.71 -8.22 -25.52
C THR A 13 -6.00 -7.41 -26.62
N GLU A 14 -6.52 -6.23 -26.97
CA GLU A 14 -5.88 -5.35 -27.94
C GLU A 14 -4.51 -4.89 -27.41
N SER A 15 -3.49 -4.99 -28.27
CA SER A 15 -2.17 -4.47 -27.95
C SER A 15 -2.23 -2.95 -27.77
N PRO A 16 -1.51 -2.35 -26.80
CA PRO A 16 -1.42 -0.90 -26.66
C PRO A 16 -1.05 -0.18 -27.96
N LEU A 17 -0.21 -0.79 -28.81
CA LEU A 17 0.14 -0.24 -30.12
C LEU A 17 -1.07 -0.14 -31.06
N GLN A 18 -1.96 -1.13 -31.04
CA GLN A 18 -3.18 -1.12 -31.85
C GLN A 18 -4.15 -0.05 -31.33
N VAL A 19 -4.33 0.05 -30.01
CA VAL A 19 -5.21 1.07 -29.40
C VAL A 19 -4.70 2.47 -29.72
N ILE A 20 -3.40 2.72 -29.60
CA ILE A 20 -2.81 4.02 -29.95
C ILE A 20 -3.07 4.34 -31.43
N ARG A 21 -2.78 3.43 -32.36
CA ARG A 21 -3.01 3.64 -33.80
C ARG A 21 -4.46 3.98 -34.13
N GLN A 22 -5.41 3.39 -33.40
CA GLN A 22 -6.84 3.62 -33.61
C GLN A 22 -7.37 4.88 -32.93
N THR A 23 -6.70 5.39 -31.89
CA THR A 23 -7.21 6.48 -31.04
C THR A 23 -6.41 7.77 -31.15
N MET A 24 -5.19 7.71 -31.69
CA MET A 24 -4.33 8.87 -31.83
C MET A 24 -4.94 9.88 -32.79
N SER A 25 -5.11 11.10 -32.30
CA SER A 25 -5.68 12.22 -33.06
C SER A 25 -5.01 13.53 -32.66
N VAL A 26 -5.03 14.50 -33.58
CA VAL A 26 -4.59 15.87 -33.32
C VAL A 26 -5.76 16.79 -33.60
N ALA A 27 -6.07 17.66 -32.65
CA ALA A 27 -7.18 18.60 -32.75
C ALA A 27 -6.82 19.94 -32.09
N LEU A 28 -7.52 21.01 -32.47
CA LEU A 28 -7.47 22.27 -31.76
C LEU A 28 -8.33 22.16 -30.50
N SER A 29 -7.83 22.69 -29.40
CA SER A 29 -8.63 22.93 -28.18
C SER A 29 -9.55 24.14 -28.36
N ASP A 30 -10.48 24.31 -27.42
CA ASP A 30 -11.42 25.44 -27.40
C ASP A 30 -10.71 26.81 -27.33
N GLU A 31 -9.46 26.83 -26.86
CA GLU A 31 -8.59 28.01 -26.76
C GLU A 31 -7.72 28.22 -28.02
N GLY A 32 -7.85 27.35 -29.04
CA GLY A 32 -7.11 27.43 -30.30
C GLY A 32 -5.72 26.78 -30.29
N SER A 33 -5.26 26.20 -29.17
CA SER A 33 -3.98 25.48 -29.11
C SER A 33 -4.12 24.06 -29.65
N ALA A 34 -3.15 23.59 -30.44
CA ALA A 34 -3.14 22.24 -30.97
C ALA A 34 -2.76 21.21 -29.88
N ARG A 35 -3.51 20.11 -29.80
CA ARG A 35 -3.32 19.03 -28.83
C ARG A 35 -3.30 17.67 -29.52
N VAL A 36 -2.46 16.76 -29.03
CA VAL A 36 -2.44 15.34 -29.37
C VAL A 36 -3.22 14.56 -28.31
N SER A 37 -4.08 13.63 -28.74
CA SER A 37 -4.84 12.75 -27.85
C SER A 37 -4.66 11.29 -28.27
N PHE A 38 -4.40 10.38 -27.33
CA PHE A 38 -4.35 8.93 -27.59
C PHE A 38 -4.69 8.12 -26.34
N ALA A 39 -5.11 6.87 -26.51
CA ALA A 39 -5.31 5.91 -25.43
C ALA A 39 -4.41 4.67 -25.62
N THR A 40 -4.05 4.01 -24.52
CA THR A 40 -3.23 2.78 -24.52
C THR A 40 -4.03 1.53 -24.17
N ASN A 41 -5.24 1.70 -23.63
CA ASN A 41 -6.20 0.65 -23.30
C ASN A 41 -7.64 1.17 -23.44
N ARG A 42 -8.61 0.26 -23.40
CA ARG A 42 -10.05 0.58 -23.43
C ARG A 42 -10.79 -0.06 -22.26
N GLY A 43 -11.89 0.53 -21.85
CA GLY A 43 -12.78 0.00 -20.81
C GLY A 43 -12.83 0.84 -19.52
N LYS A 44 -13.24 0.21 -18.42
CA LYS A 44 -13.42 0.93 -17.15
C LYS A 44 -12.06 1.24 -16.52
N GLY A 45 -11.78 2.53 -16.31
CA GLY A 45 -10.51 2.98 -15.74
C GLY A 45 -9.39 3.26 -16.76
N SER A 46 -9.69 3.17 -18.07
CA SER A 46 -8.79 3.66 -19.13
C SER A 46 -9.09 5.14 -19.43
N GLY A 47 -8.07 6.00 -19.39
CA GLY A 47 -8.18 7.42 -19.75
C GLY A 47 -7.29 7.76 -20.94
N ALA A 48 -7.83 8.53 -21.89
CA ALA A 48 -7.02 9.12 -22.95
C ALA A 48 -6.03 10.13 -22.36
N GLN A 49 -4.81 10.14 -22.88
CA GLN A 49 -3.81 11.14 -22.57
C GLN A 49 -3.95 12.28 -23.56
N VAL A 50 -3.96 13.52 -23.08
CA VAL A 50 -4.09 14.73 -23.89
C VAL A 50 -2.91 15.64 -23.58
N ILE A 51 -2.14 15.98 -24.61
CA ILE A 51 -0.86 16.69 -24.48
C ILE A 51 -0.85 17.84 -25.49
N SER A 52 -0.23 18.98 -25.16
CA SER A 52 0.05 20.03 -26.15
C SER A 52 0.96 19.48 -27.25
N VAL A 53 0.80 19.95 -28.49
CA VAL A 53 1.74 19.60 -29.57
C VAL A 53 3.15 20.11 -29.25
N ASP A 54 3.27 21.27 -28.60
CA ASP A 54 4.56 21.87 -28.26
C ASP A 54 5.35 21.02 -27.25
N ASP A 55 4.66 20.37 -26.31
CA ASP A 55 5.27 19.52 -25.27
C ASP A 55 5.45 18.06 -25.73
N TYR A 56 4.85 17.67 -26.85
CA TYR A 56 4.77 16.26 -27.26
C TYR A 56 6.14 15.62 -27.45
N ALA A 57 7.10 16.36 -28.03
CA ALA A 57 8.46 15.86 -28.26
C ALA A 57 9.20 15.58 -26.94
N GLU A 58 9.05 16.45 -25.94
CA GLU A 58 9.66 16.28 -24.62
C GLU A 58 9.07 15.08 -23.88
N VAL A 59 7.75 14.90 -23.96
CA VAL A 59 7.08 13.72 -23.37
C VAL A 59 7.59 12.43 -24.01
N VAL A 60 7.67 12.36 -25.34
CA VAL A 60 8.18 11.17 -26.04
C VAL A 60 9.64 10.89 -25.66
N SER A 61 10.49 11.93 -25.63
CA SER A 61 11.89 11.76 -25.21
C SER A 61 12.02 11.30 -23.77
N THR A 62 11.15 11.77 -22.88
CA THR A 62 11.12 11.35 -21.47
C THR A 62 10.72 9.88 -21.34
N LEU A 63 9.66 9.46 -22.05
CA LEU A 63 9.22 8.06 -22.07
C LEU A 63 10.30 7.13 -22.65
N GLN A 64 10.98 7.57 -23.71
CA GLN A 64 12.10 6.83 -24.29
C GLN A 64 13.25 6.69 -23.28
N GLY A 65 13.56 7.75 -22.52
CA GLY A 65 14.56 7.69 -21.45
C GLY A 65 14.27 6.59 -20.43
N TYR A 66 13.01 6.41 -20.01
CA TYR A 66 12.62 5.31 -19.13
C TYR A 66 12.65 3.94 -19.82
N ALA A 67 12.37 3.87 -21.11
CA ALA A 67 12.49 2.63 -21.88
C ALA A 67 13.95 2.16 -21.97
N ASP A 68 14.89 3.11 -22.09
CA ASP A 68 16.32 2.84 -22.23
C ASP A 68 16.99 2.57 -20.88
N ALA A 69 16.65 3.35 -19.85
CA ALA A 69 17.25 3.26 -18.52
C ALA A 69 16.58 2.20 -17.61
N GLY A 70 15.36 1.77 -17.96
CA GLY A 70 14.49 1.01 -17.06
C GLY A 70 13.66 1.93 -16.15
N ILE A 71 12.61 1.38 -15.56
CA ILE A 71 11.74 2.08 -14.61
C ILE A 71 12.13 1.62 -13.21
N GLU A 72 12.72 2.51 -12.42
CA GLU A 72 12.89 2.27 -10.99
C GLU A 72 11.52 2.28 -10.33
N GLU A 73 11.18 1.18 -9.65
CA GLU A 73 10.02 1.17 -8.77
C GLU A 73 10.30 2.14 -7.63
N ARG A 74 9.65 3.30 -7.66
CA ARG A 74 9.60 4.14 -6.48
C ARG A 74 8.77 3.38 -5.46
N GLU A 75 9.40 3.00 -4.36
CA GLU A 75 8.67 2.55 -3.18
C GLU A 75 7.61 3.62 -2.88
N GLU A 76 6.35 3.19 -2.91
CA GLU A 76 5.25 4.07 -2.58
C GLU A 76 5.50 4.54 -1.15
N GLU A 77 5.71 5.85 -0.96
CA GLU A 77 6.11 6.41 0.33
C GLU A 77 5.14 5.89 1.40
N ALA A 78 5.63 5.00 2.27
CA ALA A 78 4.83 4.29 3.25
C ALA A 78 4.49 5.26 4.39
N LEU A 79 3.53 6.14 4.13
CA LEU A 79 3.06 7.11 5.11
C LEU A 79 2.34 6.38 6.24
N SER A 80 2.52 6.88 7.46
CA SER A 80 1.66 6.48 8.56
C SER A 80 0.19 6.83 8.24
N PRO A 81 -0.80 6.14 8.83
CA PRO A 81 -2.20 6.49 8.64
C PRO A 81 -2.49 7.96 8.99
N ALA A 82 -1.85 8.52 10.02
CA ALA A 82 -2.00 9.91 10.41
C ALA A 82 -1.44 10.88 9.35
N GLU A 83 -0.26 10.62 8.80
CA GLU A 83 0.29 11.43 7.70
C GLU A 83 -0.57 11.32 6.44
N THR A 84 -1.10 10.13 6.14
CA THR A 84 -2.04 9.94 5.03
C THR A 84 -3.31 10.76 5.21
N ILE A 85 -3.89 10.78 6.41
CA ILE A 85 -5.06 11.61 6.71
C ILE A 85 -4.72 13.09 6.49
N ARG A 86 -3.61 13.58 7.04
CA ARG A 86 -3.19 14.99 6.89
C ARG A 86 -3.06 15.42 5.43
N ARG A 87 -2.51 14.56 4.57
CA ARG A 87 -2.34 14.85 3.13
C ARG A 87 -3.64 14.73 2.32
N THR A 88 -4.64 13.98 2.80
CA THR A 88 -5.81 13.61 1.97
C THR A 88 -7.14 14.19 2.45
N ILE A 89 -7.22 14.61 3.72
CA ILE A 89 -8.45 15.12 4.31
C ILE A 89 -8.89 16.41 3.61
N ARG A 90 -10.15 16.44 3.18
CA ARG A 90 -10.78 17.60 2.55
C ARG A 90 -12.29 17.60 2.79
N VAL A 91 -12.91 18.77 2.62
CA VAL A 91 -14.37 18.93 2.63
C VAL A 91 -14.85 19.18 1.21
N GLU A 92 -15.79 18.37 0.74
CA GLU A 92 -16.36 18.46 -0.60
C GLU A 92 -17.83 18.07 -0.53
N ASP A 93 -18.73 18.88 -1.09
CA ASP A 93 -20.19 18.67 -1.08
C ASP A 93 -20.78 18.38 0.32
N GLY A 94 -20.28 19.08 1.35
CA GLY A 94 -20.73 18.88 2.74
C GLY A 94 -20.27 17.56 3.37
N LEU A 95 -19.31 16.86 2.77
CA LEU A 95 -18.70 15.64 3.28
C LEU A 95 -17.22 15.87 3.62
N VAL A 96 -16.78 15.41 4.78
CA VAL A 96 -15.36 15.21 5.09
C VAL A 96 -14.92 13.90 4.45
N SER A 97 -13.87 13.96 3.63
CA SER A 97 -13.31 12.82 2.89
C SER A 97 -11.83 12.67 3.20
N PHE A 98 -11.38 11.48 3.62
CA PHE A 98 -9.97 11.21 3.92
C PHE A 98 -9.60 9.74 3.66
N ARG A 99 -8.30 9.42 3.64
CA ARG A 99 -7.77 8.05 3.54
C ARG A 99 -6.86 7.74 4.73
N THR A 100 -6.83 6.46 5.13
CA THR A 100 -5.89 5.93 6.14
C THR A 100 -4.74 5.13 5.53
N ARG A 101 -4.80 4.85 4.22
CA ARG A 101 -3.74 4.18 3.46
C ARG A 101 -3.61 4.82 2.07
N SER A 102 -2.37 4.88 1.58
CA SER A 102 -2.06 5.17 0.18
C SER A 102 -2.24 3.91 -0.68
N GLY A 103 -2.16 4.08 -2.01
CA GLY A 103 -2.24 2.95 -2.93
C GLY A 103 -3.52 2.83 -3.76
N LYS A 104 -3.38 2.09 -4.86
CA LYS A 104 -4.46 1.80 -5.81
C LYS A 104 -5.58 1.00 -5.11
N GLY A 105 -6.80 1.51 -5.16
CA GLY A 105 -7.98 0.85 -4.58
C GLY A 105 -8.30 1.27 -3.13
N ALA A 106 -7.45 2.07 -2.48
CA ALA A 106 -7.78 2.67 -1.19
C ALA A 106 -8.93 3.68 -1.34
N LYS A 107 -10.14 3.27 -0.95
CA LYS A 107 -11.34 4.12 -1.00
C LYS A 107 -11.30 5.14 0.15
N PRO A 108 -11.68 6.40 -0.10
CA PRO A 108 -11.78 7.37 0.98
C PRO A 108 -12.96 7.02 1.90
N ALA A 109 -12.76 7.25 3.20
CA ALA A 109 -13.87 7.37 4.14
C ALA A 109 -14.60 8.68 3.86
N LYS A 110 -15.93 8.69 4.00
CA LYS A 110 -16.76 9.87 3.81
C LYS A 110 -17.70 10.02 4.99
N ILE A 111 -17.73 11.21 5.59
CA ILE A 111 -18.54 11.53 6.76
C ILE A 111 -19.26 12.85 6.49
N PRO A 112 -20.59 12.95 6.70
CA PRO A 112 -21.27 14.24 6.65
C PRO A 112 -20.62 15.25 7.60
N LEU A 113 -20.34 16.45 7.12
CA LEU A 113 -19.64 17.49 7.91
C LEU A 113 -20.37 17.78 9.23
N ALA A 114 -21.70 17.78 9.21
CA ALA A 114 -22.54 17.98 10.38
C ALA A 114 -22.37 16.90 11.48
N GLN A 115 -21.89 15.71 11.11
CA GLN A 115 -21.70 14.57 12.02
C GLN A 115 -20.22 14.34 12.36
N PHE A 116 -19.30 15.13 11.80
CA PHE A 116 -17.88 14.85 11.93
C PHE A 116 -17.40 14.86 13.39
N SER A 117 -17.85 15.82 14.20
CA SER A 117 -17.51 15.89 15.64
C SER A 117 -18.00 14.67 16.40
N GLU A 118 -19.26 14.27 16.20
CA GLU A 118 -19.87 13.11 16.87
C GLU A 118 -19.13 11.82 16.52
N VAL A 119 -18.72 11.66 15.26
CA VAL A 119 -17.89 10.52 14.85
C VAL A 119 -16.52 10.55 15.53
N CYS A 120 -15.87 11.71 15.64
CA CYS A 120 -14.60 11.84 16.36
C CYS A 120 -14.74 11.50 17.85
N GLU A 121 -15.81 11.94 18.50
CA GLU A 121 -16.11 11.63 19.91
C GLU A 121 -16.34 10.13 20.11
N LEU A 122 -17.14 9.50 19.24
CA LEU A 122 -17.36 8.06 19.26
C LEU A 122 -16.06 7.29 19.10
N LEU A 123 -15.23 7.63 18.11
CA LEU A 123 -13.94 6.97 17.87
C LEU A 123 -12.96 7.18 19.03
N THR A 124 -12.99 8.35 19.66
CA THR A 124 -12.17 8.63 20.85
C THR A 124 -12.61 7.75 22.02
N GLY A 125 -13.92 7.56 22.21
CA GLY A 125 -14.48 6.69 23.24
C GLY A 125 -14.15 5.21 23.08
N THR A 126 -13.75 4.74 21.90
CA THR A 126 -13.41 3.33 21.65
C THR A 126 -11.93 3.01 21.79
N VAL A 127 -11.04 4.01 21.91
CA VAL A 127 -9.57 3.82 21.93
C VAL A 127 -9.14 2.73 22.91
N SER A 128 -9.51 2.85 24.19
CA SER A 128 -9.08 1.88 25.20
C SER A 128 -9.62 0.47 24.98
N ALA A 129 -10.85 0.35 24.46
CA ALA A 129 -11.43 -0.96 24.14
C ALA A 129 -10.73 -1.62 22.95
N VAL A 130 -10.35 -0.83 21.95
CA VAL A 130 -9.59 -1.30 20.77
C VAL A 130 -8.17 -1.71 21.17
N GLU A 131 -7.50 -0.94 22.02
CA GLU A 131 -6.17 -1.27 22.56
C GLU A 131 -6.19 -2.60 23.34
N ALA A 132 -7.17 -2.77 24.24
CA ALA A 132 -7.32 -4.00 25.02
C ALA A 132 -7.61 -5.22 24.11
N ALA A 133 -8.47 -5.06 23.11
CA ALA A 133 -8.74 -6.09 22.12
C ALA A 133 -7.50 -6.40 21.24
N GLY A 134 -6.70 -5.40 20.91
CA GLY A 134 -5.44 -5.59 20.17
C GLY A 134 -4.43 -6.41 20.96
N GLN A 135 -4.29 -6.11 22.26
CA GLN A 135 -3.38 -6.85 23.15
C GLN A 135 -3.81 -8.30 23.36
N SER A 136 -5.11 -8.58 23.43
CA SER A 136 -5.62 -9.96 23.60
C SER A 136 -5.45 -10.83 22.36
N LEU A 137 -5.21 -10.22 21.20
CA LEU A 137 -4.96 -10.91 19.93
C LEU A 137 -3.46 -11.07 19.62
N ALA A 138 -2.57 -10.38 20.35
CA ALA A 138 -1.14 -10.53 20.16
C ALA A 138 -0.74 -11.94 20.65
N PRO A 139 -0.05 -12.76 19.82
CA PRO A 139 0.49 -14.03 20.31
C PRO A 139 1.44 -13.71 21.46
N ALA A 140 1.36 -14.50 22.55
CA ALA A 140 2.27 -14.38 23.68
C ALA A 140 3.70 -14.41 23.12
N SER A 141 4.36 -13.25 23.15
CA SER A 141 5.77 -13.17 22.82
C SER A 141 6.48 -14.09 23.77
N ASP A 142 7.10 -15.14 23.23
CA ASP A 142 8.00 -16.05 23.92
C ASP A 142 9.21 -15.22 24.38
N ALA A 143 9.01 -14.48 25.47
CA ALA A 143 10.04 -13.74 26.15
C ALA A 143 10.81 -14.74 26.97
N GLY A 144 11.86 -15.29 26.36
CA GLY A 144 12.93 -15.92 27.10
C GLY A 144 13.52 -14.89 28.07
N ASP A 145 13.47 -15.21 29.37
CA ASP A 145 14.50 -14.82 30.32
C ASP A 145 14.37 -15.68 31.59
N GLU A 146 15.28 -16.63 31.79
CA GLU A 146 15.83 -16.87 33.12
C GLU A 146 17.35 -17.02 32.98
N PRO A 147 18.14 -16.10 33.56
CA PRO A 147 19.58 -16.24 33.68
C PRO A 147 19.96 -17.00 34.96
N ALA A 148 21.12 -17.65 34.88
CA ALA A 148 22.01 -18.09 35.96
C ALA A 148 21.55 -19.25 36.88
N ASP A 149 22.15 -20.42 36.66
CA ASP A 149 22.64 -21.23 37.77
C ASP A 149 23.94 -21.93 37.34
N GLU A 150 25.08 -21.25 37.57
CA GLU A 150 26.38 -21.92 37.61
C GLU A 150 26.53 -22.54 39.01
N PRO A 151 26.59 -23.87 39.17
CA PRO A 151 26.93 -24.43 40.47
C PRO A 151 28.42 -24.22 40.75
N ALA A 152 28.71 -23.28 41.65
CA ALA A 152 29.97 -23.24 42.40
C ALA A 152 30.07 -24.52 43.24
N MET A 153 30.82 -25.51 42.76
CA MET A 153 31.25 -26.67 43.55
C MET A 153 32.60 -26.34 44.17
N ASP A 154 32.58 -25.68 45.33
CA ASP A 154 33.70 -25.65 46.28
C ASP A 154 33.22 -26.41 47.52
N GLY A 155 33.81 -27.57 47.77
CA GLY A 155 33.30 -28.55 48.71
C GLY A 155 34.27 -29.70 48.92
N ASP A 156 35.44 -29.35 49.45
CA ASP A 156 36.28 -30.20 50.30
C ASP A 156 35.45 -31.15 51.18
N HIS A 157 35.58 -32.47 50.99
CA HIS A 157 35.54 -33.42 52.10
C HIS A 157 36.15 -34.79 51.75
N SER A 158 37.34 -35.02 52.33
CA SER A 158 37.82 -36.21 53.04
C SER A 158 37.62 -37.64 52.51
N ASP A 159 38.75 -38.36 52.53
CA ASP A 159 38.94 -39.70 53.10
C ASP A 159 37.97 -40.81 52.69
N TYR A 160 38.46 -41.71 51.84
CA TYR A 160 38.42 -43.13 52.18
C TYR A 160 39.73 -43.79 51.78
N GLU A 161 40.40 -44.31 52.81
CA GLU A 161 41.59 -45.13 52.74
C GLU A 161 41.30 -46.50 52.12
N ASP A 162 42.36 -47.06 51.51
CA ASP A 162 42.82 -48.45 51.69
C ASP A 162 42.21 -49.61 50.89
N MET A 163 43.06 -50.64 50.78
CA MET A 163 42.96 -51.98 50.16
C MET A 163 43.60 -52.07 48.76
N GLU A 164 44.88 -52.46 48.66
CA GLU A 164 45.39 -53.87 48.65
C GLU A 164 44.87 -54.63 47.40
N ASP A 165 45.60 -55.46 46.67
CA ASP A 165 46.98 -55.97 46.62
C ASP A 165 47.08 -56.73 45.27
N ASP A 166 48.30 -56.96 44.79
CA ASP A 166 48.78 -58.11 43.99
C ASP A 166 47.93 -58.76 42.86
N GLU A 167 48.43 -58.66 41.61
CA GLU A 167 49.15 -59.72 40.85
C GLU A 167 49.50 -59.29 39.40
#